data_AF-A0A7W8P2Z7-F1
#
_entry.id   AF-A0A7W8P2Z7-F1
#
_cell.length_a   1.000
_cell.length_b   1.000
_cell.length_c   1.000
_cell.angle_alpha   90.00
_cell.angle_beta   90.00
_cell.angle_gamma   90.00
#
_symmetry.space_group_name_H-M   'P 1'
#
loop_
_entity.id
_entity.type
_entity.pdbx_description
1 polymer ?
#
loop_
_entity_poly.entity_id
_entity_poly.type
_entity_poly.pdbx_seq_one_letter_code
_entity_poly.pdbx_strand_id
1 'polypeptide(L)' 'MATGGGPTPEQWARMSKKQKTFYWIFVAVIAAVIGSAVIEKLLR' A
#
# COMPACT_ATOMS: atom_id res chain seq x y z
N MET A 1 16.14 10.00 3.94
CA MET A 1 15.63 9.13 2.87
C MET A 1 14.29 8.57 3.33
N ALA A 2 13.20 8.80 2.59
CA ALA A 2 11.97 8.08 2.87
C ALA A 2 12.21 6.62 2.48
N THR A 3 12.61 5.79 3.44
CA THR A 3 12.93 4.36 3.25
C THR A 3 11.68 3.49 3.17
N GLY A 4 10.48 4.08 3.21
CA GLY A 4 9.24 3.41 2.88
C GLY A 4 8.95 3.57 1.39
N GLY A 5 8.62 2.49 0.69
CA GLY A 5 8.27 2.47 -0.75
C GLY A 5 6.97 3.23 -1.11
N GLY A 6 6.55 4.17 -0.28
CA GLY A 6 5.47 5.10 -0.57
C GLY A 6 5.95 6.35 -1.31
N PRO A 7 5.00 7.17 -1.80
CA PRO A 7 5.32 8.42 -2.47
C PRO A 7 6.05 9.39 -1.53
N THR A 8 7.01 10.12 -2.07
CA THR A 8 7.68 11.21 -1.36
C THR A 8 6.69 12.30 -0.94
N PRO A 9 7.01 13.14 0.07
CA PRO A 9 6.12 14.23 0.49
C PRO A 9 5.72 15.17 -0.66
N GLU A 10 6.65 15.46 -1.57
CA GLU A 10 6.41 16.31 -2.75
C GLU A 10 5.45 15.65 -3.75
N GLN A 11 5.62 14.34 -3.99
CA GLN A 11 4.70 13.57 -4.84
C GLN A 11 3.31 13.49 -4.20
N TRP A 12 3.23 13.25 -2.89
CA TRP A 12 1.97 13.20 -2.17
C TRP A 12 1.23 14.55 -2.18
N ALA A 13 1.95 15.66 -2.10
CA ALA A 13 1.36 17.00 -2.21
C ALA A 13 0.75 17.26 -3.59
N ARG A 14 1.36 16.71 -4.65
CA ARG A 14 0.87 16.84 -6.04
C ARG A 14 -0.28 15.87 -6.40
N MET A 15 -0.56 14.87 -5.56
CA MET A 15 -1.66 13.93 -5.80
C MET A 15 -3.02 14.54 -5.44
N SER A 16 -3.99 14.37 -6.33
CA SER A 16 -5.40 14.68 -6.07
C SER A 16 -6.00 13.76 -5.00
N LYS A 17 -7.12 14.19 -4.39
CA LYS A 17 -7.85 13.39 -3.38
C LYS A 17 -8.20 11.99 -3.90
N LYS A 18 -8.62 11.87 -5.16
CA LYS A 18 -8.93 10.59 -5.81
C LYS A 18 -7.70 9.68 -5.89
N GLN A 19 -6.55 10.21 -6.32
CA GLN A 19 -5.31 9.43 -6.41
C GLN A 19 -4.84 8.94 -5.03
N LYS A 20 -5.00 9.76 -3.98
CA LYS A 20 -4.72 9.35 -2.60
C LYS A 20 -5.64 8.23 -2.14
N THR A 21 -6.94 8.32 -2.44
CA THR A 21 -7.90 7.25 -2.15
C THR A 21 -7.51 5.95 -2.87
N PHE A 22 -7.22 6.02 -4.17
CA PHE A 22 -6.79 4.84 -4.94
C PHE A 22 -5.50 4.22 -4.40
N TYR A 23 -4.53 5.04 -4.01
CA TYR A 23 -3.30 4.55 -3.40
C TYR A 23 -3.58 3.74 -2.12
N TRP A 24 -4.43 4.25 -1.23
CA TRP A 24 -4.78 3.53 0.00
C TRP A 24 -5.56 2.25 -0.26
N ILE A 25 -6.47 2.24 -1.24
CA ILE A 25 -7.18 1.03 -1.66
C ILE A 25 -6.17 -0.01 -2.18
N PHE A 26 -5.24 0.41 -3.04
CA PHE A 26 -4.21 -0.47 -3.57
C PHE A 26 -3.34 -1.07 -2.46
N VAL A 27 -2.86 -0.25 -1.53
CA VAL A 27 -2.09 -0.70 -0.37
C VAL A 27 -2.87 -1.72 0.45
N ALA A 28 -4.16 -1.49 0.71
CA ALA A 28 -5.00 -2.42 1.46
C ALA A 28 -5.16 -3.77 0.74
N VAL A 29 -5.35 -3.76 -0.59
CA VAL A 29 -5.45 -4.99 -1.40
C VAL A 29 -4.15 -5.78 -1.34
N ILE A 30 -3.01 -5.13 -1.54
CA ILE A 30 -1.71 -5.80 -1.49
C ILE A 30 -1.44 -6.38 -0.08
N ALA A 31 -1.75 -5.62 0.97
CA ALA A 31 -1.61 -6.10 2.35
C ALA A 31 -2.50 -7.32 2.63
N ALA A 32 -3.75 -7.32 2.14
CA ALA A 32 -4.65 -8.46 2.27
C ALA A 32 -4.13 -9.70 1.53
N VAL A 33 -3.66 -9.55 0.29
CA VAL A 33 -3.13 -10.66 -0.51
C VAL A 33 -1.89 -11.28 0.16
N ILE A 34 -0.94 -10.45 0.57
CA ILE A 34 0.27 -10.93 1.27
C ILE A 34 -0.10 -11.58 2.60
N GLY A 35 -1.00 -10.94 3.38
CA GLY A 35 -1.47 -11.47 4.65
C GLY A 35 -2.10 -12.85 4.51
N SER A 36 -3.02 -13.02 3.55
CA SER A 36 -3.65 -14.31 3.26
C SER A 36 -2.63 -15.37 2.84
N ALA A 37 -1.67 -15.04 1.95
CA ALA A 37 -0.63 -15.98 1.54
C ALA A 37 0.28 -16.40 2.71
N VAL A 38 0.60 -15.49 3.61
CA VAL A 38 1.38 -15.80 4.82
C VAL A 38 0.57 -16.69 5.77
N ILE A 39 -0.71 -16.39 5.99
CA ILE A 39 -1.59 -17.20 6.84
C ILE A 39 -1.74 -18.61 6.27
N GLU A 40 -2.01 -18.76 4.98
CA GLU A 40 -2.10 -20.07 4.31
C GLU A 40 -0.81 -20.88 4.45
N LYS A 41 0.35 -20.23 4.31
CA LYS A 41 1.66 -20.87 4.51
C LYS A 41 1.91 -21.26 5.97
N LEU A 42 1.35 -20.54 6.93
CA LEU A 42 1.55 -20.81 8.36
C LEU A 42 0.60 -21.92 8.87
N LEU A 43 -0.55 -22.10 8.23
CA LEU A 43 -1.56 -23.10 8.57
C LEU A 43 -1.39 -24.45 7.85
N ARG A 44 -0.53 -24.53 6.83
CA ARG A 44 -0.13 -25.76 6.11
C ARG A 44 1.22 -26.26 6.58
#